data_AF-A0A662U7E2-F1
#
_entry.id   AF-A0A662U7E2-F1
#
_cell.length_a   1.000
_cell.length_b   1.000
_cell.length_c   1.000
_cell.angle_alpha   90.00
_cell.angle_beta   90.00
_cell.angle_gamma   90.00
#
_symmetry.space_group_name_H-M   'P 1'
#
loop_
_entity.id
_entity.type
_entity.pdbx_description
1 polymer ?
#
loop_
_entity_poly.entity_id
_entity_poly.type
_entity_poly.pdbx_seq_one_letter_code
_entity_poly.pdbx_strand_id
1 'polypeptide(L)'
;MATLILKPKYEFNVPVEVERVITDNIAGLSLEEVLKIRVYEGNRRRTLGELFEVSGEIASKPSDQEIIFQASSCRIRRIGEEMSAGKIIVEGDVGPLA
;
A
#
# COMPACT_ATOMS: atom_id res chain seq x y z
N MET A 1 -14.14 -10.83 3.68
CA MET A 1 -13.13 -10.02 2.97
C MET A 1 -12.90 -8.79 3.80
N ALA A 2 -11.65 -8.56 4.21
CA ALA A 2 -11.26 -7.37 4.96
C ALA A 2 -10.68 -6.35 3.98
N THR A 3 -11.02 -5.08 4.17
CA THR A 3 -10.60 -4.00 3.26
C THR A 3 -9.71 -3.04 4.00
N LEU A 4 -8.49 -2.85 3.49
CA LEU A 4 -7.54 -1.87 3.97
C LEU A 4 -7.49 -0.70 3.00
N ILE A 5 -7.67 0.51 3.53
CA ILE A 5 -7.68 1.75 2.76
C ILE A 5 -6.37 2.48 3.04
N LEU A 6 -5.68 2.85 1.96
CA LEU A 6 -4.43 3.60 1.95
C LEU A 6 -4.68 4.93 1.25
N LYS A 7 -4.58 6.02 2.00
CA LYS A 7 -4.74 7.37 1.47
C LYS A 7 -3.44 8.16 1.63
N PRO A 8 -2.85 8.71 0.54
CA PRO A 8 -1.70 9.60 0.65
C PRO A 8 -2.00 10.77 1.59
N LYS A 9 -1.11 11.02 2.55
CA LYS A 9 -1.25 12.16 3.48
C LYS A 9 -1.00 13.50 2.80
N TYR A 10 -0.24 13.49 1.71
CA TYR A 10 0.12 14.66 0.93
C TYR A 10 0.39 14.23 -0.51
N GLU A 11 0.44 15.22 -1.41
CA GLU A 11 0.79 14.97 -2.80
C GLU A 11 2.30 14.71 -2.93
N PHE A 12 2.66 13.53 -3.39
CA PHE A 12 4.08 13.16 -3.52
C PHE A 12 4.76 14.05 -4.57
N ASN A 13 5.98 14.48 -4.29
CA ASN A 13 6.82 15.23 -5.24
C ASN A 13 7.95 14.40 -5.85
N VAL A 14 8.13 13.18 -5.37
CA VAL A 14 9.10 12.21 -5.88
C VAL A 14 8.41 10.85 -6.00
N PRO A 15 8.96 9.89 -6.77
CA PRO A 15 8.39 8.56 -6.87
C PRO A 15 8.32 7.87 -5.51
N VAL A 16 7.21 7.18 -5.24
CA VAL A 16 7.02 6.36 -4.05
C VAL A 16 6.98 4.90 -4.47
N GLU A 17 7.91 4.11 -3.97
CA GLU A 17 7.95 2.67 -4.23
C GLU A 17 7.28 1.92 -3.10
N VAL A 18 6.23 1.19 -3.46
CA VAL A 18 5.38 0.43 -2.53
C VAL A 18 5.46 -1.09 -2.76
N GLU A 19 6.62 -1.58 -3.20
CA GLU A 19 6.88 -3.00 -3.52
C GLU A 19 6.45 -3.97 -2.39
N ARG A 20 6.50 -3.51 -1.12
CA ARG A 20 6.13 -4.33 0.04
C ARG A 20 4.67 -4.20 0.47
N VAL A 21 3.91 -3.30 -0.15
CA VAL A 21 2.51 -3.01 0.17
C VAL A 21 1.62 -3.95 -0.64
N ILE A 22 1.72 -5.23 -0.30
CA ILE A 22 0.96 -6.32 -0.90
C ILE A 22 0.14 -7.03 0.17
N THR A 23 -0.94 -7.66 -0.28
CA THR A 23 -1.86 -8.45 0.57
C THR A 23 -1.12 -9.53 1.35
N ASP A 24 -0.11 -10.17 0.76
CA ASP A 24 0.75 -11.18 1.40
C ASP A 24 1.51 -10.66 2.62
N ASN A 25 1.99 -9.42 2.57
CA ASN A 25 2.72 -8.79 3.67
C ASN A 25 1.80 -8.13 4.69
N ILE A 26 0.55 -7.86 4.34
CA ILE A 26 -0.41 -7.16 5.20
C ILE A 26 -1.29 -8.16 5.96
N ALA A 27 -1.71 -9.25 5.32
CA ALA A 27 -2.58 -10.22 5.93
C ALA A 27 -1.94 -10.88 7.16
N GLY A 28 -2.72 -10.99 8.24
CA GLY A 28 -2.27 -11.54 9.51
C GLY A 28 -1.42 -10.58 10.36
N LEU A 29 -1.10 -9.38 9.89
CA LEU A 29 -0.47 -8.33 10.68
C LEU A 29 -1.49 -7.48 11.44
N SER A 30 -1.00 -6.73 12.42
CA SER A 30 -1.73 -5.64 13.05
C SER A 30 -1.56 -4.33 12.27
N LEU A 31 -2.50 -3.39 12.44
CA LEU A 31 -2.42 -2.06 11.82
C LEU A 31 -1.10 -1.33 12.18
N GLU A 32 -0.62 -1.50 13.41
CA GLU A 32 0.65 -0.89 13.85
C GLU A 32 1.87 -1.45 13.10
N GLU A 33 1.85 -2.73 12.75
CA GLU A 33 2.91 -3.37 11.96
C GLU A 33 2.82 -2.95 10.49
N VAL A 34 1.61 -2.86 9.96
CA VAL A 34 1.36 -2.35 8.60
C VAL A 34 1.89 -0.92 8.46
N LEU A 35 1.64 -0.06 9.44
CA LEU A 35 2.18 1.31 9.47
C LEU A 35 3.71 1.35 9.47
N LYS A 36 4.38 0.32 10.01
CA LYS A 36 5.84 0.18 10.05
C LYS A 36 6.42 -0.47 8.79
N ILE A 37 5.59 -0.91 7.83
CA ILE A 37 6.07 -1.44 6.55
C ILE A 37 6.97 -0.39 5.91
N ARG A 38 8.15 -0.84 5.50
CA ARG A 38 9.14 0.03 4.90
C ARG A 38 8.80 0.26 3.43
N VAL A 39 8.75 1.53 3.07
CA VAL A 39 8.51 2.05 1.73
C VAL A 39 9.62 3.03 1.37
N TYR A 40 9.72 3.39 0.09
CA TYR A 40 10.71 4.36 -0.38
C TYR A 40 10.02 5.57 -0.99
N GLU A 41 10.50 6.75 -0.64
CA GLU A 41 10.12 8.02 -1.26
C GLU A 41 11.40 8.58 -1.93
N GLY A 42 11.55 8.34 -3.23
CA GLY A 42 12.79 8.56 -3.96
C GLY A 42 13.94 7.74 -3.35
N ASN A 43 15.00 8.41 -2.88
CA ASN A 43 16.13 7.76 -2.22
C ASN A 43 15.98 7.69 -0.68
N ARG A 44 14.81 8.04 -0.14
CA ARG A 44 14.57 8.06 1.31
C ARG A 44 13.78 6.84 1.74
N ARG A 45 14.25 6.20 2.82
CA ARG A 45 13.54 5.11 3.49
C ARG A 45 12.50 5.74 4.43
N ARG A 46 11.24 5.37 4.24
CA ARG A 46 10.09 5.85 5.00
C ARG A 46 9.26 4.66 5.48
N THR A 47 8.34 4.92 6.39
CA THR A 47 7.33 3.93 6.78
C THR A 47 6.02 4.20 6.07
N LEU A 48 5.18 3.18 5.91
CA LEU A 48 3.89 3.31 5.25
C LEU A 48 3.03 4.35 5.96
N GLY A 49 3.05 4.36 7.30
CA GLY A 49 2.32 5.31 8.12
C GLY A 49 2.84 6.75 8.05
N GLU A 50 4.07 6.99 7.57
CA GLU A 50 4.56 8.34 7.32
C GLU A 50 3.98 8.93 6.03
N LEU A 51 3.79 8.09 5.00
CA LEU A 51 3.36 8.52 3.66
C LEU A 51 1.84 8.41 3.47
N PHE A 52 1.23 7.40 4.09
CA PHE A 52 -0.18 7.05 3.93
C PHE A 52 -0.91 7.04 5.27
N GLU A 53 -2.15 7.46 5.24
CA GLU A 53 -3.14 7.20 6.26
C GLU A 53 -3.76 5.83 5.99
N VAL A 54 -3.60 4.92 6.96
CA VAL A 54 -4.05 3.53 6.86
C VAL A 54 -5.28 3.37 7.72
N SER A 55 -6.36 2.87 7.14
CA SER A 55 -7.62 2.60 7.85
C SER A 55 -8.29 1.34 7.32
N GLY A 56 -9.25 0.80 8.08
CA GLY A 56 -9.99 -0.41 7.70
C GLY A 56 -9.52 -1.64 8.48
N GLU A 57 -9.69 -2.80 7.86
CA GLU A 57 -9.53 -4.11 8.49
C GLU A 57 -8.46 -4.95 7.79
N ILE A 58 -7.78 -5.77 8.59
CA ILE A 58 -6.77 -6.72 8.11
C ILE A 58 -7.35 -8.14 8.24
N ALA A 59 -7.35 -8.88 7.15
CA ALA A 59 -7.73 -10.27 7.08
C ALA A 59 -6.59 -11.14 7.62
N SER A 60 -6.93 -12.31 8.15
CA SER A 60 -5.93 -13.31 8.56
C SER A 60 -5.26 -14.01 7.39
N LYS A 61 -5.80 -13.92 6.17
CA LYS A 61 -5.29 -14.57 4.96
C LYS A 61 -5.22 -13.57 3.79
N PRO A 62 -4.19 -13.66 2.94
CA PRO A 62 -4.02 -12.75 1.81
C PRO A 62 -5.15 -12.85 0.79
N SER A 63 -5.72 -14.03 0.56
CA SER A 63 -6.84 -14.24 -0.36
C SER A 63 -8.11 -13.47 0.02
N ASP A 64 -8.30 -13.19 1.32
CA ASP A 64 -9.44 -12.45 1.85
C ASP A 64 -9.13 -10.96 2.09
N GLN A 65 -7.92 -10.51 1.75
CA GLN A 65 -7.47 -9.14 1.90
C GLN A 65 -7.71 -8.35 0.62
N GLU A 66 -8.33 -7.18 0.79
CA GLU A 66 -8.46 -6.15 -0.23
C GLU A 66 -7.67 -4.90 0.21
N ILE A 67 -6.94 -4.27 -0.72
CA ILE A 67 -6.21 -3.02 -0.49
C ILE A 67 -6.74 -1.98 -1.46
N ILE A 68 -7.17 -0.83 -0.95
CA ILE A 68 -7.68 0.28 -1.75
C ILE A 68 -6.72 1.45 -1.62
N PHE A 69 -6.06 1.83 -2.71
CA PHE A 69 -5.31 3.07 -2.80
C PHE A 69 -6.24 4.21 -3.24
N GLN A 70 -6.62 5.06 -2.29
CA GLN A 70 -7.44 6.24 -2.58
C GLN A 70 -6.57 7.42 -2.98
N ALA A 71 -7.04 8.25 -3.91
CA ALA A 71 -6.32 9.42 -4.41
C ALA A 71 -4.88 9.07 -4.86
N SER A 72 -4.74 7.94 -5.56
CA SER A 72 -3.45 7.50 -6.08
C SER A 72 -2.92 8.49 -7.12
N SER A 73 -1.59 8.49 -7.28
CA SER A 73 -0.90 9.34 -8.25
C SER A 73 0.05 8.52 -9.11
N CYS A 74 0.38 9.05 -10.29
CA CYS A 74 1.39 8.50 -11.21
C CYS A 74 2.82 8.37 -10.61
N ARG A 75 3.00 8.80 -9.37
CA ARG A 75 4.26 8.71 -8.63
C ARG A 75 4.34 7.45 -7.77
N ILE A 76 3.21 6.81 -7.45
CA ILE A 76 3.19 5.54 -6.73
C ILE A 76 3.48 4.43 -7.73
N ARG A 77 4.54 3.66 -7.47
CA ARG A 77 5.07 2.62 -8.36
C ARG A 77 5.17 1.30 -7.64
N ARG A 78 5.25 0.20 -8.40
CA ARG A 78 5.49 -1.15 -7.85
C ARG A 78 4.34 -1.59 -6.93
N ILE A 79 3.11 -1.25 -7.33
CA ILE A 79 1.89 -1.65 -6.61
C ILE A 79 1.63 -3.12 -6.93
N GLY A 80 1.40 -3.96 -5.91
CA GLY A 80 1.06 -5.37 -6.14
C GLY A 80 2.19 -6.24 -6.68
N GLU A 81 3.44 -5.76 -6.64
CA GLU A 81 4.58 -6.52 -7.15
C GLU A 81 4.79 -7.80 -6.33
N GLU A 82 4.92 -8.93 -7.02
CA GLU A 82 5.02 -10.28 -6.42
C GLU A 82 3.81 -10.70 -5.55
N MET A 83 2.65 -10.05 -5.68
CA MET A 83 1.42 -10.46 -4.99
C MET A 83 0.96 -11.86 -5.45
N SER A 84 0.61 -12.72 -4.49
CA SER A 84 0.19 -14.09 -4.78
C SER A 84 -1.34 -14.29 -4.74
N ALA A 85 -2.04 -13.57 -3.87
CA ALA A 85 -3.49 -13.71 -3.67
C ALA A 85 -4.12 -12.43 -3.09
N GLY A 86 -5.44 -12.27 -3.25
CA GLY A 86 -6.18 -11.11 -2.74
C GLY A 86 -6.53 -10.12 -3.85
N LYS A 87 -6.77 -8.86 -3.49
CA LYS A 87 -7.18 -7.83 -4.46
C LYS A 87 -6.61 -6.46 -4.11
N ILE A 88 -6.14 -5.73 -5.12
CA ILE A 88 -5.75 -4.33 -4.99
C ILE A 88 -6.63 -3.50 -5.92
N ILE A 89 -7.22 -2.45 -5.38
CA ILE A 89 -8.00 -1.46 -6.11
C ILE A 89 -7.24 -0.15 -6.02
N VAL A 90 -7.05 0.51 -7.15
CA VAL A 90 -6.44 1.82 -7.19
C VAL A 90 -7.44 2.81 -7.74
N GLU A 91 -7.81 3.80 -6.93
CA GLU A 91 -8.67 4.90 -7.31
C GLU A 91 -7.79 6.11 -7.67
N GLY A 92 -7.55 6.27 -8.98
CA GLY A 92 -6.74 7.36 -9.52
C GLY A 92 -5.69 6.86 -10.51
N ASP A 93 -4.62 7.63 -10.66
CA ASP A 93 -3.52 7.28 -11.55
C ASP A 93 -2.50 6.38 -10.85
N VAL A 94 -1.83 5.55 -11.64
CA VAL A 94 -0.72 4.69 -11.19
C VAL A 94 0.54 5.03 -11.95
N GLY A 95 1.68 4.92 -11.26
CA GLY A 95 2.98 5.03 -11.89
C GLY A 95 3.37 3.77 -12.66
N PRO A 96 4.55 3.79 -13.31
CA PRO A 96 5.10 2.62 -13.98
C PRO A 96 5.28 1.43 -13.02
N LEU A 97 5.21 0.21 -13.56
CA LEU A 97 5.37 -1.06 -12.82
C LEU A 97 4.26 -1.31 -11.77
N ALA A 98 3.04 -0.84 -12.02
CA ALA A 98 1.84 -1.22 -11.26
C ALA A 98 1.11 -2.38 -11.95
#